data_AF-A0A0M6WGW4-F1
#
_entry.id   AF-A0A0M6WGW4-F1
#
_cell.length_a   1.000
_cell.length_b   1.000
_cell.length_c   1.000
_cell.angle_alpha   90.00
_cell.angle_beta   90.00
_cell.angle_gamma   90.00
#
_symmetry.space_group_name_H-M   'P 1'
#
loop_
_entity.id
_entity.type
_entity.pdbx_description
1 polymer ?
#
loop_
_entity_poly.entity_id
_entity_poly.type
_entity_poly.pdbx_seq_one_letter_code
_entity_poly.pdbx_strand_id
1 'polypeptide(L)' 'MKTMIDLFYETFSPRQKRHHLSMALKEKPGEHTIRILQNGREIIRATGDEREQAFQMATRDLAKRFPAKGR' A
#
# COMPACT_ATOMS: atom_id res chain seq x y z
N MET A 1 -3.25 -0.11 20.49
CA MET A 1 -3.42 0.92 19.44
C MET A 1 -3.08 0.26 18.11
N LYS A 2 -3.87 0.49 17.06
CA LYS A 2 -3.51 0.02 15.72
C LYS A 2 -2.44 0.95 15.14
N THR A 3 -1.39 0.39 14.55
CA THR A 3 -0.37 1.16 13.84
C THR A 3 -0.83 1.48 12.41
N MET A 4 -0.16 2.45 11.76
CA MET A 4 -0.40 2.73 10.34
C MET A 4 -0.10 1.52 9.43
N ILE A 5 0.80 0.64 9.88
CA ILE A 5 1.17 -0.58 9.19
C ILE A 5 0.03 -1.61 9.29
N ASP A 6 -0.57 -1.76 10.47
CA ASP A 6 -1.73 -2.66 10.66
C ASP A 6 -2.90 -2.22 9.77
N LEU A 7 -3.19 -0.92 9.74
CA LEU A 7 -4.23 -0.35 8.88
C LEU A 7 -3.97 -0.62 7.39
N PHE A 8 -2.72 -0.54 6.96
CA PHE A 8 -2.35 -0.89 5.60
C PHE A 8 -2.68 -2.35 5.30
N TYR A 9 -2.26 -3.30 6.14
CA TYR A 9 -2.49 -4.73 5.88
C TYR A 9 -3.97 -5.13 5.95
N GLU A 10 -4.75 -4.51 6.84
CA GLU A 10 -6.22 -4.66 6.87
C GLU A 10 -6.86 -4.17 5.56
N THR A 11 -6.33 -3.08 4.99
CA THR A 11 -6.79 -2.56 3.70
C THR A 11 -6.30 -3.43 2.53
N PHE A 12 -5.05 -3.89 2.57
CA PHE A 12 -4.40 -4.61 1.48
C PHE A 12 -4.87 -6.05 1.32
N SER A 13 -4.98 -6.81 2.41
CA SER A 13 -5.28 -8.25 2.39
C SER A 13 -6.54 -8.63 1.58
N PRO A 14 -7.71 -7.98 1.76
CA PRO A 14 -8.89 -8.32 0.96
C PRO A 14 -8.74 -7.94 -0.52
N ARG A 15 -7.95 -6.90 -0.83
CA ARG A 15 -7.71 -6.42 -2.21
C ARG A 15 -6.67 -7.27 -2.93
N GLN A 16 -5.71 -7.83 -2.19
CA GLN A 16 -4.64 -8.65 -2.71
C GLN A 16 -5.19 -9.81 -3.54
N LYS A 17 -6.08 -10.62 -2.94
CA LYS A 17 -6.70 -11.77 -3.62
C LYS A 17 -7.66 -11.32 -4.72
N ARG A 18 -8.49 -10.30 -4.46
CA ARG A 18 -9.55 -9.85 -5.39
C ARG A 18 -9.00 -9.23 -6.67
N HIS A 19 -7.89 -8.49 -6.57
CA HIS A 19 -7.35 -7.70 -7.69
C HIS A 19 -5.98 -8.17 -8.15
N HIS A 20 -5.51 -9.33 -7.67
CA HIS A 20 -4.19 -9.90 -7.99
C HIS A 20 -3.06 -8.90 -7.70
N LEU A 21 -3.10 -8.32 -6.49
CA LEU A 21 -2.09 -7.36 -6.07
C LEU A 21 -0.88 -8.06 -5.44
N SER A 22 0.29 -7.49 -5.61
CA SER A 22 1.47 -7.78 -4.80
C SER A 22 2.05 -6.48 -4.26
N MET A 23 2.83 -6.57 -3.18
CA MET A 23 3.47 -5.43 -2.55
C MET A 23 4.97 -5.69 -2.41
N ALA A 24 5.77 -4.64 -2.62
CA ALA A 24 7.19 -4.64 -2.35
C ALA A 24 7.55 -3.39 -1.54
N LEU A 25 8.30 -3.60 -0.45
CA LEU A 25 8.86 -2.54 0.38
C LEU A 25 10.34 -2.40 0.05
N LYS A 26 10.79 -1.17 -0.23
CA LYS A 26 12.20 -0.82 -0.38
C LYS A 26 12.54 0.23 0.66
N GLU A 27 13.51 -0.07 1.50
CA GLU A 27 13.94 0.81 2.60
C GLU A 27 15.38 1.25 2.37
N LYS A 28 15.60 2.55 2.52
CA LYS A 28 16.91 3.19 2.56
C LYS A 28 16.90 4.22 3.70
N PRO A 29 18.07 4.63 4.22
CA PRO A 29 18.12 5.74 5.16
C PRO A 29 17.44 6.98 4.59
N GLY A 30 16.39 7.47 5.26
CA GLY A 30 15.61 8.64 4.86
C GLY A 30 14.70 8.44 3.63
N GLU A 31 14.51 7.23 3.13
CA GLU A 31 13.59 6.95 2.02
C GLU A 31 12.98 5.55 2.14
N HIS A 32 11.67 5.50 2.40
CA HIS A 32 10.88 4.28 2.42
C HIS A 32 9.90 4.30 1.26
N THR A 33 9.94 3.29 0.40
CA THR A 33 9.06 3.18 -0.76
C THR A 33 8.25 1.90 -0.71
N ILE A 34 6.93 2.03 -0.79
CA ILE A 34 5.99 0.93 -0.98
C ILE A 34 5.52 0.94 -2.44
N ARG A 35 5.69 -0.19 -3.11
CA ARG A 35 5.22 -0.43 -4.48
C ARG A 35 4.10 -1.45 -4.42
N ILE A 36 2.97 -1.14 -5.04
CA ILE A 36 1.87 -2.10 -5.23
C ILE A 36 1.76 -2.37 -6.71
N LEU A 37 1.78 -3.65 -7.07
CA LEU A 37 1.69 -4.13 -8.42
C LEU A 37 0.36 -4.86 -8.60
N GLN A 38 -0.23 -4.76 -9.78
CA GLN A 38 -1.37 -5.53 -10.22
C GLN A 38 -0.95 -6.33 -11.44
N ASN A 39 -1.06 -7.66 -11.39
CA ASN A 39 -0.60 -8.55 -12.47
C ASN A 39 0.86 -8.25 -12.90
N GLY A 40 1.74 -7.97 -11.95
CA GLY A 40 3.15 -7.63 -12.21
C GLY A 40 3.42 -6.21 -12.73
N ARG A 41 2.39 -5.40 -12.98
CA ARG A 41 2.54 -3.98 -13.36
C ARG A 41 2.41 -3.08 -12.14
N GLU A 42 3.39 -2.22 -11.90
CA GLU A 42 3.32 -1.21 -10.85
C GLU A 42 2.15 -0.25 -11.09
N ILE A 43 1.31 -0.07 -10.07
CA ILE A 43 0.15 0.80 -10.12
C ILE A 43 0.10 1.82 -8.97
N ILE A 44 0.78 1.56 -7.86
CA ILE A 44 0.92 2.52 -6.76
C ILE A 44 2.39 2.54 -6.36
N ARG A 45 2.94 3.74 -6.20
CA ARG A 45 4.25 4.00 -5.60
C ARG A 45 4.05 5.07 -4.55
N ALA A 46 4.32 4.73 -3.29
CA ALA A 46 4.27 5.65 -2.17
C ALA A 46 5.66 5.73 -1.55
N THR A 47 6.25 6.93 -1.55
CA THR A 47 7.59 7.18 -1.01
C THR A 47 7.49 8.23 0.08
N GLY A 48 7.98 7.91 1.28
CA GLY A 48 8.04 8.83 2.41
C GLY A 48 9.41 8.77 3.08
N ASP A 49 9.74 9.83 3.82
CA ASP A 49 11.01 9.93 4.54
C ASP A 49 11.01 9.03 5.79
N GLU A 50 9.81 8.78 6.31
CA GLU A 50 9.54 7.80 7.36
C GLU A 50 8.73 6.61 6.84
N ARG A 51 8.97 5.45 7.46
CA ARG A 51 8.24 4.22 7.14
C ARG A 51 6.74 4.39 7.27
N GLU A 52 6.26 5.00 8.35
CA GLU A 52 4.82 5.21 8.59
C GLU A 52 4.17 6.09 7.53
N GLN A 53 4.87 7.13 7.08
CA GLN A 53 4.40 8.02 6.02
C GLN A 53 4.19 7.26 4.71
N ALA A 54 5.15 6.40 4.33
CA ALA A 54 5.04 5.55 3.15
C ALA A 54 3.81 4.62 3.23
N PHE A 55 3.58 3.98 4.38
CA PHE A 55 2.39 3.14 4.64
C PHE A 55 1.09 3.94 4.61
N GLN A 56 1.07 5.15 5.16
CA GLN A 56 -0.09 6.03 5.13
C GLN A 56 -0.49 6.40 3.69
N MET A 57 0.49 6.83 2.89
CA MET A 57 0.27 7.19 1.49
C MET A 57 -0.17 5.98 0.67
N ALA A 58 0.48 4.82 0.84
CA ALA A 58 0.10 3.59 0.16
C ALA A 58 -1.33 3.17 0.51
N THR A 59 -1.73 3.29 1.78
CA THR A 59 -3.10 2.98 2.24
C THR A 59 -4.13 3.88 1.58
N ARG A 60 -3.89 5.20 1.57
CA ARG A 60 -4.79 6.19 0.94
C ARG A 60 -4.97 5.91 -0.55
N ASP A 61 -3.88 5.70 -1.25
CA ASP A 61 -3.90 5.49 -2.71
C ASP A 61 -4.55 4.15 -3.06
N LEU A 62 -4.29 3.11 -2.25
CA LEU A 62 -4.92 1.80 -2.37
C LEU A 62 -6.44 1.89 -2.15
N ALA A 63 -6.90 2.61 -1.13
CA ALA A 63 -8.32 2.78 -0.85
C ALA A 63 -9.05 3.57 -1.96
N LYS A 64 -8.38 4.59 -2.52
CA LYS A 64 -8.91 5.38 -3.64
C LYS A 64 -9.02 4.57 -4.93
N ARG A 65 -8.00 3.76 -5.25
CA ARG A 65 -7.93 2.99 -6.49
C ARG A 65 -8.75 1.70 -6.44
N PHE A 66 -8.87 1.09 -5.26
CA PHE A 66 -9.63 -0.14 -5.02
C PHE A 66 -10.58 0.10 -3.84
N PRO A 67 -11.75 0.69 -4.04
CA PRO A 67 -12.72 0.89 -2.96
C PRO A 67 -13.22 -0.45 -2.40
N ALA A 68 -13.45 -0.53 -1.09
CA ALA A 68 -13.87 -1.77 -0.42
C ALA A 68 -15.28 -2.23 -0.84
N LYS A 69 -16.15 -1.28 -1.17
CA LYS A 69 -17.48 -1.52 -1.75
C LYS A 69 -17.47 -0.96 -3.16
N GLY A 70 -17.94 -1.77 -4.12
CA GLY A 70 -18.10 -1.34 -5.51
C GLY A 70 -18.94 -0.07 -5.54
N ARG A 71 -18.47 0.93 -6.28
CA ARG A 71 -19.29 2.07 -6.66
C ARG A 71 -20.30 1.63 -7.71
#